data_AF-C8PIQ4-F1
#
_entry.id   AF-C8PIQ4-F1
#
_cell.length_a   1.000
_cell.length_b   1.000
_cell.length_c   1.000
_cell.angle_alpha   90.00
_cell.angle_beta   90.00
_cell.angle_gamma   90.00
#
_symmetry.space_group_name_H-M   'P 1'
#
loop_
_entity.id
_entity.type
_entity.pdbx_description
1 polymer ?
#
loop_
_entity_poly.entity_id
_entity_poly.type
_entity_poly.pdbx_seq_one_letter_code
_entity_poly.pdbx_strand_id
1 'polypeptide(L)'
;MKKAFTMIELIFIIVVVGILAAVAVPQINRNSLVEAADQVAAHIRYTQQLAMNDNKFDPDDPNWFKRFWRIQFTDQGAPGSAAGWRYNIYWDNGDFPGSNGQPNSLNSMAADPQNPNKLLTSGFARQPANTDGARMNQKLNLGATYNIRNIQFTNCGNRNNHTISFDSYGRPMGQLANSNVPYDRLFVGQCVITLTNDARETASITIEPETGYVRYTLNSNTGTAAQ
;
A
#
# COMPACT_ATOMS: atom_id res chain seq x y z
N MET A 1 52.09 -39.74 17.15
CA MET A 1 52.22 -38.54 18.00
C MET A 1 50.97 -37.69 17.82
N LYS A 2 50.12 -37.54 18.85
CA LYS A 2 48.97 -36.63 18.77
C LYS A 2 49.50 -35.20 18.95
N LYS A 3 49.42 -34.37 17.91
CA LYS A 3 49.75 -32.94 18.02
C LYS A 3 48.60 -32.27 18.78
N ALA A 4 48.89 -31.78 19.98
CA ALA A 4 47.95 -31.00 20.76
C ALA A 4 47.94 -29.56 20.24
N PHE A 5 46.76 -28.99 20.09
CA PHE A 5 46.56 -27.60 19.70
C PHE A 5 46.99 -26.68 20.85
N THR A 6 47.72 -25.60 20.55
CA THR A 6 48.16 -24.67 21.61
C THR A 6 47.06 -23.64 21.90
N MET A 7 46.99 -23.16 23.16
CA MET A 7 45.97 -22.17 23.53
C MET A 7 46.09 -20.86 22.72
N ILE A 8 47.31 -20.45 22.37
CA ILE A 8 47.53 -19.22 21.59
C ILE A 8 47.05 -19.35 20.14
N GLU A 9 47.17 -20.54 19.56
CA GLU A 9 46.72 -20.88 18.20
C GLU A 9 45.19 -20.87 18.14
N LEU A 10 44.52 -21.34 19.21
CA LEU A 10 43.06 -21.26 19.34
C LEU A 10 42.57 -19.81 19.40
N ILE A 11 43.25 -18.96 20.18
CA ILE A 11 42.91 -17.53 20.29
C ILE A 11 43.04 -16.86 18.92
N PHE A 12 44.13 -17.13 18.20
CA PHE A 12 44.34 -16.58 16.86
C PHE A 12 43.22 -16.97 15.88
N ILE A 13 42.80 -18.23 15.90
CA ILE A 13 41.70 -18.70 15.05
C ILE A 13 40.40 -17.98 15.37
N ILE A 14 40.05 -17.83 16.65
CA ILE A 14 38.81 -17.15 17.04
C ILE A 14 38.82 -15.70 16.58
N VAL A 15 39.94 -14.99 16.73
CA VAL A 15 40.08 -13.60 16.28
C VAL A 15 39.96 -13.51 14.76
N VAL A 16 40.67 -14.35 14.01
CA VAL A 16 40.63 -14.35 12.54
C VAL A 16 39.24 -14.69 12.02
N VAL A 17 38.60 -15.73 12.57
CA VAL A 17 37.23 -16.11 12.21
C VAL A 17 36.24 -14.99 12.56
N GLY A 18 36.43 -14.30 13.69
CA GLY A 18 35.61 -13.15 14.07
C GLY A 18 35.71 -11.98 13.09
N ILE A 19 36.93 -11.66 12.65
CA ILE A 19 37.16 -10.60 11.64
C ILE A 19 36.56 -11.00 10.29
N LEU A 20 36.81 -12.24 9.84
CA LEU A 20 36.27 -12.74 8.59
C LEU A 20 34.73 -12.79 8.61
N ALA A 21 34.13 -13.19 9.74
CA ALA A 21 32.68 -13.19 9.90
C ALA A 21 32.10 -11.78 9.81
N ALA A 22 32.74 -10.77 10.40
CA ALA A 22 32.28 -9.39 10.35
C ALA A 22 32.31 -8.80 8.93
N VAL A 23 33.33 -9.14 8.13
CA VAL A 23 33.46 -8.67 6.74
C VAL A 23 32.61 -9.48 5.76
N ALA A 24 32.33 -10.75 6.08
CA ALA A 24 31.54 -11.64 5.21
C ALA A 24 30.02 -11.42 5.30
N VAL A 25 29.50 -10.61 6.23
CA VAL A 25 28.07 -10.27 6.27
C VAL A 25 27.74 -9.40 5.05
N PRO A 26 26.96 -9.89 4.08
CA PRO A 26 26.55 -9.07 2.95
C PRO A 26 25.61 -7.97 3.47
N GLN A 27 25.91 -6.71 3.13
CA GLN A 27 24.90 -5.66 3.25
C GLN A 27 23.83 -5.92 2.19
N ILE A 28 22.70 -6.50 2.60
CA ILE A 28 21.54 -6.62 1.72
C ILE A 28 20.95 -5.21 1.57
N ASN A 29 21.38 -4.50 0.53
CA ASN A 29 20.78 -3.23 0.12
C ASN A 29 19.39 -3.51 -0.44
N ARG A 30 18.40 -3.67 0.44
CA ARG A 30 16.99 -3.74 0.05
C ARG A 30 16.59 -2.39 -0.53
N ASN A 31 16.12 -2.38 -1.77
CA ASN A 31 15.51 -1.18 -2.33
C ASN A 31 14.05 -1.11 -1.85
N SER A 32 13.85 -0.52 -0.67
CA SER A 32 12.53 -0.44 -0.03
C SER A 32 11.51 0.33 -0.86
N LEU A 33 11.95 1.28 -1.69
CA LEU A 33 11.10 2.01 -2.62
C LEU A 33 10.55 1.10 -3.72
N VAL A 34 11.39 0.20 -4.27
CA VAL A 34 10.95 -0.83 -5.23
C VAL A 34 9.93 -1.77 -4.58
N GLU A 35 10.22 -2.26 -3.37
CA GLU A 35 9.31 -3.14 -2.63
C GLU A 35 7.95 -2.46 -2.38
N ALA A 36 7.96 -1.18 -1.98
CA ALA A 36 6.74 -0.40 -1.78
C ALA A 36 5.96 -0.18 -3.07
N ALA A 37 6.64 0.19 -4.16
CA ALA A 37 6.00 0.44 -5.45
C ALA A 37 5.37 -0.84 -6.02
N ASP A 38 6.08 -1.97 -5.94
CA ASP A 38 5.60 -3.27 -6.38
C ASP A 38 4.38 -3.72 -5.55
N GLN A 39 4.46 -3.62 -4.21
CA GLN A 39 3.35 -3.94 -3.32
C GLN A 39 2.11 -3.11 -3.62
N VAL A 40 2.27 -1.78 -3.74
CA VAL A 40 1.14 -0.88 -4.01
C VAL A 40 0.54 -1.18 -5.38
N ALA A 41 1.37 -1.37 -6.41
CA ALA A 41 0.89 -1.72 -7.75
C ALA A 41 0.13 -3.05 -7.76
N ALA A 42 0.64 -4.08 -7.07
CA ALA A 42 -0.03 -5.37 -6.94
C ALA A 42 -1.38 -5.25 -6.22
N HIS A 43 -1.45 -4.47 -5.15
CA HIS A 43 -2.67 -4.25 -4.38
C HIS A 43 -3.71 -3.39 -5.10
N ILE A 44 -3.30 -2.45 -5.95
CA ILE A 44 -4.24 -1.75 -6.85
C ILE A 44 -4.86 -2.75 -7.84
N ARG A 45 -4.04 -3.60 -8.48
CA ARG A 45 -4.55 -4.65 -9.40
C ARG A 45 -5.49 -5.63 -8.68
N TYR A 46 -5.15 -6.02 -7.45
CA TYR A 46 -5.99 -6.89 -6.65
C TYR A 46 -7.33 -6.21 -6.30
N THR A 47 -7.31 -4.91 -5.97
CA THR A 47 -8.53 -4.13 -5.71
C THR A 47 -9.43 -4.07 -6.93
N GLN A 48 -8.85 -3.87 -8.12
CA GLN A 48 -9.57 -3.93 -9.39
C GLN A 48 -10.21 -5.31 -9.59
N GLN A 49 -9.45 -6.39 -9.36
CA GLN A 49 -9.96 -7.76 -9.48
C GLN A 49 -11.12 -8.03 -8.52
N LEU A 50 -11.03 -7.54 -7.27
CA LEU A 50 -12.13 -7.64 -6.30
C LEU A 50 -13.39 -6.95 -6.83
N ALA A 51 -13.27 -5.74 -7.40
CA ALA A 51 -14.39 -5.01 -7.98
C ALA A 51 -15.07 -5.76 -9.13
N MET A 52 -14.28 -6.40 -9.99
CA MET A 52 -14.77 -7.18 -11.14
C MET A 52 -15.47 -8.48 -10.70
N ASN A 53 -15.01 -9.10 -9.61
CA ASN A 53 -15.57 -10.35 -9.10
C ASN A 53 -16.78 -10.15 -8.17
N ASP A 54 -16.90 -8.98 -7.54
CA ASP A 54 -17.89 -8.67 -6.50
C ASP A 54 -18.60 -7.36 -6.85
N ASN A 55 -19.56 -7.48 -7.77
CA ASN A 55 -20.38 -6.37 -8.23
C ASN A 55 -21.31 -5.87 -7.11
N LYS A 56 -21.20 -4.58 -6.79
CA LYS A 56 -21.98 -3.92 -5.73
C LYS A 56 -23.29 -3.29 -6.21
N PHE A 57 -23.69 -3.53 -7.45
CA PHE A 57 -24.95 -3.02 -7.97
C PHE A 57 -26.14 -3.56 -7.18
N ASP A 58 -26.99 -2.64 -6.73
CA ASP A 58 -28.24 -2.93 -6.06
C ASP A 58 -29.29 -1.92 -6.57
N PRO A 59 -30.35 -2.36 -7.26
CA PRO A 59 -31.37 -1.47 -7.79
C PRO A 59 -32.21 -0.78 -6.70
N ASP A 60 -32.25 -1.34 -5.49
CA ASP A 60 -33.02 -0.81 -4.36
C ASP A 60 -32.20 0.19 -3.52
N ASP A 61 -30.88 0.30 -3.76
CA ASP A 61 -29.99 1.25 -3.09
C ASP A 61 -29.54 2.38 -4.04
N PRO A 62 -30.11 3.60 -3.96
CA PRO A 62 -29.67 4.71 -4.81
C PRO A 62 -28.20 5.12 -4.62
N ASN A 63 -27.53 4.66 -3.54
CA ASN A 63 -26.12 4.90 -3.25
C ASN A 63 -25.25 3.64 -3.45
N TRP A 64 -25.73 2.61 -4.15
CA TRP A 64 -25.00 1.35 -4.37
C TRP A 64 -23.54 1.56 -4.82
N PHE A 65 -23.29 2.56 -5.66
CA PHE A 65 -21.97 2.90 -6.18
C PHE A 65 -20.97 3.33 -5.09
N LYS A 66 -21.44 3.91 -3.98
CA LYS A 66 -20.60 4.26 -2.83
C LYS A 66 -20.03 3.05 -2.11
N ARG A 67 -20.45 1.84 -2.49
CA ARG A 67 -19.97 0.55 -1.96
C ARG A 67 -18.81 -0.04 -2.76
N PHE A 68 -18.37 0.56 -3.87
CA PHE A 68 -17.29 0.00 -4.70
C PHE A 68 -16.01 -0.33 -3.94
N TRP A 69 -15.37 -1.43 -4.33
CA TRP A 69 -14.04 -1.77 -3.84
C TRP A 69 -13.05 -0.65 -4.13
N ARG A 70 -12.23 -0.34 -3.14
CA ARG A 70 -11.26 0.75 -3.23
C ARG A 70 -10.01 0.50 -2.43
N ILE A 71 -8.97 1.20 -2.82
CA ILE A 71 -7.73 1.38 -2.07
C ILE A 71 -7.65 2.83 -1.60
N GLN A 72 -7.48 3.04 -0.29
CA GLN A 72 -7.45 4.36 0.32
C GLN A 72 -6.18 4.55 1.12
N PHE A 73 -5.42 5.59 0.78
CA PHE A 73 -4.21 6.01 1.47
C PHE A 73 -4.51 7.12 2.48
N THR A 74 -3.67 7.21 3.50
CA THR A 74 -3.79 8.19 4.57
C THR A 74 -2.47 8.40 5.26
N ASP A 75 -2.22 9.64 5.67
CA ASP A 75 -1.14 10.02 6.57
C ASP A 75 -1.67 10.56 7.91
N GLN A 76 -2.99 10.43 8.15
CA GLN A 76 -3.57 11.01 9.34
C GLN A 76 -3.12 10.24 10.58
N GLY A 77 -2.32 10.90 11.41
CA GLY A 77 -1.93 10.48 12.76
C GLY A 77 -3.03 10.76 13.77
N ALA A 78 -4.25 10.30 13.51
CA ALA A 78 -5.33 10.43 14.47
C ALA A 78 -5.10 9.49 15.68
N PRO A 79 -5.65 9.81 16.87
CA PRO A 79 -5.58 8.93 18.03
C PRO A 79 -6.02 7.50 17.68
N GLY A 80 -5.17 6.51 17.98
CA GLY A 80 -5.39 5.09 17.69
C GLY A 80 -4.94 4.61 16.31
N SER A 81 -4.39 5.49 15.46
CA SER A 81 -3.77 5.10 14.18
C SER A 81 -2.27 4.89 14.29
N ALA A 82 -1.72 3.99 13.48
CA ALA A 82 -0.28 3.92 13.27
C ALA A 82 0.23 5.26 12.69
N ALA A 83 1.45 5.70 12.98
CA ALA A 83 2.01 6.91 12.38
C ALA A 83 2.48 6.67 10.94
N GLY A 84 2.49 7.73 10.11
CA GLY A 84 3.02 7.72 8.74
C GLY A 84 2.03 7.25 7.66
N TRP A 85 2.44 7.38 6.40
CA TRP A 85 1.65 6.96 5.24
C TRP A 85 1.32 5.48 5.25
N ARG A 86 0.05 5.17 5.02
CA ARG A 86 -0.46 3.81 4.94
C ARG A 86 -1.71 3.71 4.08
N TYR A 87 -2.20 2.50 3.83
CA TYR A 87 -3.42 2.30 3.06
C TYR A 87 -4.26 1.12 3.54
N ASN A 88 -5.51 1.09 3.06
CA ASN A 88 -6.50 0.06 3.33
C ASN A 88 -7.18 -0.34 2.03
N ILE A 89 -7.57 -1.61 1.90
CA ILE A 89 -8.41 -2.12 0.79
C ILE A 89 -9.72 -2.65 1.36
N TYR A 90 -10.82 -2.07 0.92
CA TYR A 90 -12.14 -2.39 1.46
C TYR A 90 -13.27 -2.00 0.48
N TRP A 91 -14.48 -2.44 0.81
CA TRP A 91 -15.73 -1.92 0.25
C TRP A 91 -16.57 -1.31 1.37
N ASP A 92 -17.51 -0.41 1.07
CA ASP A 92 -18.33 0.19 2.12
C ASP A 92 -19.54 -0.70 2.47
N ASN A 93 -19.53 -1.24 3.69
CA ASN A 93 -20.59 -2.06 4.24
C ASN A 93 -21.49 -1.33 5.24
N GLY A 94 -21.49 0.01 5.27
CA GLY A 94 -22.35 0.83 6.11
C GLY A 94 -23.82 0.48 5.92
N ASP A 95 -24.58 0.61 7.02
CA ASP A 95 -26.01 0.33 7.06
C ASP A 95 -26.79 1.19 6.07
N PHE A 96 -27.88 0.65 5.55
CA PHE A 96 -28.79 1.36 4.67
C PHE A 96 -29.86 2.12 5.47
N PRO A 97 -30.22 3.37 5.09
CA PRO A 97 -29.55 4.26 4.13
C PRO A 97 -28.39 5.01 4.83
N GLY A 98 -27.14 4.80 4.42
CA GLY A 98 -26.00 5.35 5.18
C GLY A 98 -24.59 5.05 4.68
N SER A 99 -24.43 4.45 3.49
CA SER A 99 -23.10 4.26 2.88
C SER A 99 -22.42 5.62 2.69
N ASN A 100 -21.30 5.82 3.39
CA ASN A 100 -20.54 7.06 3.47
C ASN A 100 -19.18 6.96 2.77
N GLY A 101 -18.92 5.84 2.08
CA GLY A 101 -17.66 5.60 1.40
C GLY A 101 -16.48 5.33 2.35
N GLN A 102 -16.72 4.96 3.61
CA GLN A 102 -15.68 4.67 4.61
C GLN A 102 -15.62 3.17 4.94
N PRO A 103 -14.52 2.68 5.51
CA PRO A 103 -14.55 1.36 6.13
C PRO A 103 -15.42 1.45 7.39
N ASN A 104 -16.35 0.51 7.58
CA ASN A 104 -17.27 0.52 8.72
C ASN A 104 -17.20 -0.78 9.54
N SER A 105 -16.51 -1.82 9.05
CA SER A 105 -16.32 -3.10 9.74
C SER A 105 -15.05 -3.79 9.28
N LEU A 106 -14.55 -4.75 10.08
CA LEU A 106 -13.51 -5.68 9.65
C LEU A 106 -13.97 -6.60 8.52
N ASN A 107 -15.28 -6.90 8.43
CA ASN A 107 -15.83 -7.79 7.42
C ASN A 107 -15.80 -7.22 6.00
N SER A 108 -15.58 -5.91 5.87
CA SER A 108 -15.50 -5.24 4.58
C SER A 108 -14.07 -4.99 4.10
N MET A 109 -13.08 -5.31 4.93
CA MET A 109 -11.67 -5.29 4.55
C MET A 109 -11.35 -6.51 3.69
N ALA A 110 -10.55 -6.31 2.65
CA ALA A 110 -10.05 -7.43 1.86
C ALA A 110 -9.13 -8.32 2.70
N ALA A 111 -9.22 -9.63 2.53
CA ALA A 111 -8.21 -10.56 3.00
C ALA A 111 -6.92 -10.41 2.20
N ASP A 112 -5.77 -10.54 2.86
CA ASP A 112 -4.46 -10.55 2.20
C ASP A 112 -4.31 -11.85 1.38
N PRO A 113 -4.12 -11.76 0.05
CA PRO A 113 -4.01 -12.94 -0.80
C PRO A 113 -2.76 -13.79 -0.51
N GLN A 114 -1.74 -13.21 0.13
CA GLN A 114 -0.51 -13.92 0.52
C GLN A 114 -0.58 -14.49 1.94
N ASN A 115 -1.50 -14.00 2.77
CA ASN A 115 -1.70 -14.49 4.14
C ASN A 115 -3.16 -14.30 4.56
N PRO A 116 -4.03 -15.29 4.33
CA PRO A 116 -5.47 -15.18 4.62
C PRO A 116 -5.84 -14.88 6.08
N ASN A 117 -4.90 -15.08 7.03
CA ASN A 117 -5.10 -14.71 8.44
C ASN A 117 -4.99 -13.20 8.68
N LYS A 118 -4.53 -12.45 7.68
CA LYS A 118 -4.36 -11.00 7.72
C LYS A 118 -5.35 -10.31 6.77
N LEU A 119 -5.72 -9.10 7.14
CA LEU A 119 -6.53 -8.20 6.34
C LEU A 119 -5.64 -7.12 5.72
N LEU A 120 -6.02 -6.61 4.55
CA LEU A 120 -5.34 -5.52 3.84
C LEU A 120 -5.69 -4.17 4.47
N THR A 121 -5.26 -4.00 5.71
CA THR A 121 -5.34 -2.78 6.50
C THR A 121 -4.20 -2.75 7.51
N SER A 122 -3.56 -1.57 7.65
CA SER A 122 -2.68 -1.26 8.78
C SER A 122 -3.29 -0.24 9.74
N GLY A 123 -4.63 -0.09 9.71
CA GLY A 123 -5.37 0.80 10.60
C GLY A 123 -5.54 2.23 10.08
N PHE A 124 -6.62 2.88 10.53
CA PHE A 124 -6.99 4.26 10.19
C PHE A 124 -7.75 4.90 11.36
N ALA A 125 -7.83 6.23 11.40
CA ALA A 125 -8.44 7.00 12.48
C ALA A 125 -9.81 6.46 12.89
N ARG A 126 -9.96 6.02 14.16
CA ARG A 126 -11.24 5.59 14.74
C ARG A 126 -11.94 4.45 13.96
N GLN A 127 -11.17 3.52 13.40
CA GLN A 127 -11.69 2.40 12.60
C GLN A 127 -11.69 1.06 13.34
N PRO A 128 -12.61 0.14 13.01
CA PRO A 128 -12.66 -1.22 13.57
C PRO A 128 -11.36 -2.01 13.35
N ALA A 129 -10.62 -1.72 12.27
CA ALA A 129 -9.32 -2.35 12.03
C ALA A 129 -8.32 -2.20 13.17
N ASN A 130 -8.41 -1.10 13.93
CA ASN A 130 -7.48 -0.86 15.03
C ASN A 130 -7.80 -1.71 16.27
N THR A 131 -8.96 -2.38 16.35
CA THR A 131 -9.35 -3.16 17.52
C THR A 131 -8.90 -4.62 17.47
N ASP A 132 -8.41 -5.09 16.31
CA ASP A 132 -7.90 -6.45 16.11
C ASP A 132 -6.51 -6.45 15.47
N GLY A 133 -5.50 -6.20 16.31
CA GLY A 133 -4.09 -6.18 15.89
C GLY A 133 -3.58 -7.51 15.32
N ALA A 134 -4.21 -8.64 15.67
CA ALA A 134 -3.80 -9.96 15.18
C ALA A 134 -4.11 -10.11 13.69
N ARG A 135 -5.20 -9.49 13.20
CA ARG A 135 -5.57 -9.51 11.78
C ARG A 135 -4.99 -8.34 10.98
N MET A 136 -4.48 -7.29 11.61
CA MET A 136 -3.82 -6.17 10.91
C MET A 136 -2.54 -6.61 10.19
N ASN A 137 -2.32 -6.02 9.02
CA ASN A 137 -1.10 -6.20 8.24
C ASN A 137 -0.25 -4.92 8.26
N GLN A 138 0.82 -4.97 9.06
CA GLN A 138 1.73 -3.85 9.26
C GLN A 138 2.49 -3.44 7.99
N LYS A 139 2.61 -4.33 6.98
CA LYS A 139 3.26 -4.01 5.69
C LYS A 139 2.51 -2.93 4.92
N LEU A 140 1.23 -2.68 5.21
CA LEU A 140 0.50 -1.57 4.61
C LEU A 140 0.87 -0.20 5.22
N ASN A 141 1.59 -0.17 6.35
CA ASN A 141 2.21 1.06 6.83
C ASN A 141 3.51 1.31 6.06
N LEU A 142 3.38 2.07 4.97
CA LEU A 142 4.44 2.35 4.03
C LEU A 142 5.57 3.20 4.64
N GLY A 143 5.21 4.11 5.55
CA GLY A 143 6.17 4.92 6.27
C GLY A 143 7.05 4.10 7.21
N ALA A 144 6.45 3.22 8.01
CA ALA A 144 7.19 2.38 8.96
C ALA A 144 7.93 1.20 8.29
N THR A 145 7.36 0.61 7.24
CA THR A 145 7.91 -0.61 6.62
C THR A 145 8.93 -0.30 5.52
N TYR A 146 8.71 0.76 4.74
CA TYR A 146 9.50 1.04 3.53
C TYR A 146 10.13 2.43 3.50
N ASN A 147 10.02 3.20 4.59
CA ASN A 147 10.50 4.58 4.70
C ASN A 147 9.86 5.57 3.71
N ILE A 148 8.63 5.30 3.25
CA ILE A 148 7.90 6.25 2.40
C ILE A 148 7.43 7.46 3.22
N ARG A 149 7.89 8.65 2.83
CA ARG A 149 7.64 9.91 3.54
C ARG A 149 6.53 10.74 2.91
N ASN A 150 6.31 10.58 1.61
CA ASN A 150 5.26 11.29 0.89
C ASN A 150 4.60 10.42 -0.16
N ILE A 151 3.30 10.63 -0.35
CA ILE A 151 2.52 10.04 -1.43
C ILE A 151 1.72 11.16 -2.09
N GLN A 152 1.97 11.39 -3.37
CA GLN A 152 1.30 12.43 -4.14
C GLN A 152 0.43 11.82 -5.24
N PHE A 153 -0.82 12.27 -5.33
CA PHE A 153 -1.74 11.90 -6.39
C PHE A 153 -1.82 13.02 -7.42
N THR A 154 -1.59 12.68 -8.69
CA THR A 154 -1.66 13.60 -9.83
C THR A 154 -2.71 13.11 -10.81
N ASN A 155 -3.67 13.96 -11.16
CA ASN A 155 -4.75 13.65 -12.10
C ASN A 155 -5.65 12.46 -11.67
N CYS A 156 -5.82 12.25 -10.37
CA CYS A 156 -6.66 11.20 -9.77
C CYS A 156 -7.96 11.75 -9.18
N GLY A 157 -8.52 12.81 -9.78
CA GLY A 157 -9.67 13.54 -9.24
C GLY A 157 -9.29 14.63 -8.23
N ASN A 158 -9.99 14.69 -7.09
CA ASN A 158 -9.75 15.70 -6.05
C ASN A 158 -8.37 15.48 -5.41
N ARG A 159 -7.50 16.51 -5.46
CA ARG A 159 -6.11 16.47 -4.95
C ARG A 159 -6.00 16.17 -3.45
N ASN A 160 -7.05 16.41 -2.68
CA ASN A 160 -7.07 16.12 -1.24
C ASN A 160 -7.48 14.67 -0.92
N ASN A 161 -7.94 13.92 -1.93
CA ASN A 161 -8.41 12.54 -1.78
C ASN A 161 -7.36 11.57 -2.30
N HIS A 162 -6.91 10.67 -1.44
CA HIS A 162 -5.95 9.63 -1.79
C HIS A 162 -6.67 8.28 -1.90
N THR A 163 -7.66 8.19 -2.79
CA THR A 163 -8.50 7.00 -2.95
C THR A 163 -8.68 6.66 -4.42
N ILE A 164 -8.47 5.40 -4.77
CA ILE A 164 -8.81 4.84 -6.07
C ILE A 164 -9.89 3.78 -5.85
N SER A 165 -11.03 3.94 -6.49
CA SER A 165 -12.15 3.00 -6.50
C SER A 165 -12.28 2.38 -7.89
N PHE A 166 -12.89 1.19 -7.97
CA PHE A 166 -13.13 0.50 -9.23
C PHE A 166 -14.59 0.07 -9.34
N ASP A 167 -15.18 0.19 -10.52
CA ASP A 167 -16.47 -0.43 -10.81
C ASP A 167 -16.30 -1.91 -11.23
N SER A 168 -17.44 -2.57 -11.51
CA SER A 168 -17.47 -3.98 -11.93
C SER A 168 -16.87 -4.26 -13.32
N TYR A 169 -16.54 -3.21 -14.09
CA TYR A 169 -15.82 -3.31 -15.35
C TYR A 169 -14.32 -3.08 -15.18
N GLY A 170 -13.86 -2.77 -13.96
CA GLY A 170 -12.46 -2.48 -13.67
C GLY A 170 -12.04 -1.05 -14.03
N ARG A 171 -12.98 -0.14 -14.28
CA ARG A 171 -12.67 1.27 -14.59
C ARG A 171 -12.29 2.02 -13.32
N PRO A 172 -11.16 2.74 -13.28
CA PRO A 172 -10.72 3.46 -12.09
C PRO A 172 -11.43 4.80 -11.94
N MET A 173 -11.69 5.17 -10.69
CA MET A 173 -12.30 6.44 -10.31
C MET A 173 -11.82 6.92 -8.95
N GLY A 174 -12.13 8.18 -8.63
CA GLY A 174 -11.77 8.79 -7.34
C GLY A 174 -12.62 8.30 -6.15
N GLN A 175 -12.56 9.09 -5.07
CA GLN A 175 -13.36 8.89 -3.85
C GLN A 175 -14.86 9.13 -4.12
N LEU A 176 -15.71 8.24 -3.60
CA LEU A 176 -17.16 8.19 -3.87
C LEU A 176 -18.03 8.67 -2.70
N ALA A 177 -17.47 8.85 -1.50
CA ALA A 177 -18.20 9.30 -0.29
C ALA A 177 -19.17 10.49 -0.55
N ASN A 178 -18.69 11.50 -1.28
CA ASN A 178 -19.42 12.73 -1.59
C ASN A 178 -19.87 12.79 -3.06
N SER A 179 -19.94 11.66 -3.75
CA SER A 179 -20.51 11.59 -5.10
C SER A 179 -22.03 11.47 -5.02
N ASN A 180 -22.72 12.09 -5.98
CA ASN A 180 -24.18 12.06 -6.10
C ASN A 180 -24.66 11.13 -7.22
N VAL A 181 -23.76 10.69 -8.11
CA VAL A 181 -24.10 9.82 -9.25
C VAL A 181 -22.96 8.81 -9.50
N PRO A 182 -23.24 7.59 -9.99
CA PRO A 182 -22.25 6.50 -9.99
C PRO A 182 -20.90 6.75 -10.67
N TYR A 183 -20.85 7.65 -11.67
CA TYR A 183 -19.71 7.72 -12.59
C TYR A 183 -19.14 9.13 -12.76
N ASP A 184 -19.50 10.11 -11.90
CA ASP A 184 -18.94 11.47 -11.94
C ASP A 184 -17.44 11.54 -11.59
N ARG A 185 -16.89 10.47 -11.00
CA ARG A 185 -15.48 10.40 -10.57
C ARG A 185 -14.58 9.56 -11.46
N LEU A 186 -15.07 9.06 -12.59
CA LEU A 186 -14.26 8.29 -13.55
C LEU A 186 -13.03 9.09 -13.96
N PHE A 187 -11.88 8.41 -14.04
CA PHE A 187 -10.68 9.03 -14.58
C PHE A 187 -10.79 9.14 -16.10
N VAL A 188 -10.63 10.36 -16.60
CA VAL A 188 -10.59 10.65 -18.04
C VAL A 188 -9.16 10.72 -18.61
N GLY A 189 -8.16 10.59 -17.75
CA GLY A 189 -6.75 10.56 -18.11
C GLY A 189 -5.95 9.76 -17.09
N GLN A 190 -4.65 9.61 -17.34
CA GLN A 190 -3.76 8.84 -16.47
C GLN A 190 -3.75 9.42 -15.05
N CYS A 191 -4.04 8.58 -14.05
CA CYS A 191 -3.82 8.89 -12.65
C CYS A 191 -2.42 8.40 -12.25
N VAL A 192 -1.64 9.26 -11.61
CA VAL A 192 -0.26 8.94 -11.18
C VAL A 192 -0.13 9.10 -9.68
N ILE A 193 0.29 8.03 -9.01
CA ILE A 193 0.64 8.01 -7.59
C ILE A 193 2.17 8.02 -7.49
N THR A 194 2.74 9.08 -6.93
CA THR A 194 4.19 9.20 -6.72
C THR A 194 4.51 8.92 -5.26
N LEU A 195 5.31 7.88 -5.02
CA LEU A 195 5.89 7.56 -3.72
C LEU A 195 7.25 8.28 -3.60
N THR A 196 7.56 8.82 -2.43
CA THR A 196 8.87 9.43 -2.12
C THR A 196 9.41 8.84 -0.83
N ASN A 197 10.63 8.31 -0.86
CA ASN A 197 11.31 7.81 0.35
C ASN A 197 12.05 8.94 1.11
N ASP A 198 12.72 8.59 2.20
CA ASP A 198 13.55 9.53 2.99
C ASP A 198 14.78 10.04 2.26
N ALA A 199 15.37 9.24 1.37
CA ALA A 199 16.45 9.61 0.46
C ALA A 199 16.00 10.54 -0.70
N ARG A 200 14.71 10.93 -0.75
CA ARG A 200 14.08 11.71 -1.82
C ARG A 200 14.11 11.05 -3.20
N GLU A 201 14.29 9.74 -3.24
CA GLU A 201 14.07 8.93 -4.45
C GLU A 201 12.56 8.75 -4.65
N THR A 202 12.14 8.64 -5.89
CA THR A 202 10.71 8.54 -6.21
C THR A 202 10.38 7.38 -7.13
N ALA A 203 9.20 6.81 -6.93
CA ALA A 203 8.60 5.82 -7.82
C ALA A 203 7.22 6.32 -8.23
N SER A 204 6.89 6.20 -9.51
CA SER A 204 5.62 6.64 -10.07
C SER A 204 4.80 5.43 -10.50
N ILE A 205 3.61 5.29 -9.94
CA ILE A 205 2.63 4.25 -10.25
C ILE A 205 1.56 4.89 -11.12
N THR A 206 1.42 4.44 -12.36
CA THR A 206 0.44 4.96 -13.32
C THR A 206 -0.72 3.99 -13.46
N ILE A 207 -1.93 4.54 -13.39
CA ILE A 207 -3.19 3.83 -13.59
C ILE A 207 -3.85 4.43 -14.85
N GLU A 208 -4.06 3.60 -15.87
CA GLU A 208 -4.72 4.01 -17.11
C GLU A 208 -6.23 4.17 -16.92
N PRO A 209 -6.84 5.21 -17.52
CA PRO A 209 -8.30 5.33 -17.55
C PRO A 209 -8.92 4.15 -18.33
N GLU A 210 -10.20 3.88 -18.10
CA GLU A 210 -11.01 2.79 -18.71
C GLU A 210 -10.55 1.35 -18.40
N THR A 211 -9.26 1.04 -18.51
CA THR A 211 -8.77 -0.34 -18.32
C THR A 211 -8.33 -0.62 -16.89
N GLY A 212 -8.03 0.42 -16.10
CA GLY A 212 -7.42 0.27 -14.78
C GLY A 212 -6.02 -0.34 -14.82
N TYR A 213 -5.39 -0.44 -16.00
CA TYR A 213 -4.06 -1.04 -16.15
C TYR A 213 -3.03 -0.28 -15.30
N VAL A 214 -2.25 -1.04 -14.51
CA VAL A 214 -1.28 -0.50 -13.56
C VAL A 214 0.14 -0.84 -14.00
N ARG A 215 1.01 0.17 -14.09
CA ARG A 215 2.47 0.04 -14.20
C ARG A 215 3.17 0.91 -13.17
N TYR A 216 4.43 0.63 -12.87
CA TYR A 216 5.26 1.55 -12.09
C TYR A 216 6.64 1.73 -12.72
N THR A 217 7.25 2.89 -12.47
CA THR A 217 8.63 3.21 -12.86
C THR A 217 9.37 3.80 -11.67
N LEU A 218 10.66 3.51 -11.58
CA LEU A 218 11.56 4.22 -10.68
C LEU A 218 12.07 5.48 -11.39
N ASN A 219 12.02 6.61 -10.71
CA ASN A 219 12.54 7.85 -11.25
C ASN A 219 13.98 7.98 -10.77
N SER A 220 14.93 7.94 -11.70
CA SER A 220 16.36 8.06 -11.38
C SER A 220 16.70 9.46 -10.87
N ASN A 221 17.23 9.54 -9.65
CA ASN A 221 17.88 10.74 -9.09
C ASN A 221 19.30 10.95 -9.68
N THR A 222 19.52 10.59 -10.95
CA THR A 222 20.72 11.06 -11.65
C THR A 222 20.50 12.54 -11.91
N GLY A 223 20.95 13.37 -10.97
CA GLY A 223 21.19 14.78 -11.25
C GLY A 223 21.89 14.86 -12.61
N THR A 224 21.47 15.80 -13.44
CA THR A 224 22.19 16.19 -14.65
C THR A 224 23.69 16.22 -14.33
N ALA A 225 24.41 15.18 -14.73
CA ALA A 225 25.83 15.28 -14.94
C ALA A 225 25.94 16.25 -16.10
N ALA A 226 26.09 17.53 -15.77
CA ALA A 226 26.46 18.54 -16.72
C ALA A 226 27.71 18.01 -17.43
N GLN A 227 27.55 17.78 -18.73
CA GLN A 227 28.68 17.71 -19.66
C GLN A 227 29.29 19.09 -19.78
#